data_AF-A0A6C0IYF9-F1
#
_entry.id   AF-A0A6C0IYF9-F1
#
_cell.length_a   1.000
_cell.length_b   1.000
_cell.length_c   1.000
_cell.angle_alpha   90.00
_cell.angle_beta   90.00
_cell.angle_gamma   90.00
#
_symmetry.space_group_name_H-M   'P 1'
#
loop_
_entity.id
_entity.type
_entity.pdbx_description
1 polymer ?
#
loop_
_entity_poly.entity_id
_entity_poly.type
_entity_poly.pdbx_seq_one_letter_code
_entity_poly.pdbx_strand_id
1 'polypeptide(L)' 'MSSTVFTIGNKNVTLKYTRKMPRGEVERMKSFVTNNGDKLVKTPKFKILSEVDEGTKRVFKVDKSSF' A
#
# COMPACT_ATOMS: atom_id res chain seq x y z
N MET A 1 3.44 16.76 -1.83
CA MET A 1 2.37 16.01 -1.14
C MET A 1 2.86 14.60 -0.88
N SER A 2 2.78 14.12 0.35
CA SER A 2 3.26 12.78 0.68
C SER A 2 2.26 11.70 0.28
N SER A 3 2.73 10.58 -0.26
CA SER A 3 1.84 9.50 -0.69
C SER A 3 2.38 8.10 -0.36
N THR A 4 1.48 7.14 -0.32
CA THR A 4 1.80 5.72 -0.11
C THR A 4 1.50 4.96 -1.39
N VAL A 5 2.45 4.13 -1.83
CA VAL A 5 2.35 3.33 -3.04
C VAL A 5 2.51 1.85 -2.68
N PHE A 6 1.66 0.99 -3.22
CA PHE A 6 1.80 -0.45 -3.13
C PHE A 6 2.29 -1.01 -4.45
N THR A 7 3.41 -1.71 -4.43
CA THR A 7 3.90 -2.50 -5.54
C THR A 7 3.42 -3.93 -5.36
N ILE A 8 2.35 -4.29 -6.09
CA ILE A 8 1.69 -5.60 -6.04
C ILE A 8 2.13 -6.38 -7.29
N GLY A 9 3.08 -7.30 -7.13
CA GLY A 9 3.74 -7.94 -8.27
C GLY A 9 4.46 -6.91 -9.16
N ASN A 10 3.99 -6.72 -10.39
CA ASN A 10 4.52 -5.73 -11.33
C ASN A 10 3.67 -4.46 -11.44
N LYS A 11 2.61 -4.32 -10.62
CA LYS A 11 1.71 -3.16 -10.65
C LYS A 11 1.99 -2.23 -9.49
N ASN A 12 2.10 -0.93 -9.77
CA ASN A 12 2.18 0.11 -8.76
C ASN A 12 0.81 0.76 -8.57
N VAL A 13 0.30 0.73 -7.34
CA VAL A 13 -0.98 1.31 -6.95
C VAL A 13 -0.73 2.45 -5.98
N THR A 14 -1.13 3.67 -6.34
CA THR A 14 -1.05 4.82 -5.42
C THR A 14 -2.33 4.94 -4.62
N LEU A 15 -2.20 5.07 -3.30
CA LEU A 15 -3.35 5.24 -2.40
C LEU A 15 -3.81 6.70 -2.36
N LYS A 16 -5.11 6.92 -2.10
CA LYS A 16 -5.73 8.25 -2.04
C LYS A 16 -5.24 9.13 -0.86
N TYR A 17 -4.57 8.53 0.11
CA TYR A 17 -4.23 9.20 1.38
C TYR A 17 -3.13 10.25 1.20
N THR A 18 -3.32 11.42 1.82
CA THR A 18 -2.44 12.60 1.72
C THR A 18 -1.17 12.51 2.59
N ARG A 19 -0.87 11.33 3.15
CA ARG A 19 0.28 11.08 4.02
C ARG A 19 0.95 9.74 3.73
N LYS A 20 2.18 9.58 4.22
CA LYS A 20 2.85 8.28 4.29
C LYS A 20 2.22 7.45 5.41
N MET A 21 1.74 6.26 5.07
CA MET A 21 1.25 5.33 6.08
C MET A 21 2.44 4.61 6.73
N PRO A 22 2.53 4.57 8.07
CA PRO A 22 3.51 3.73 8.75
C PRO A 22 3.14 2.26 8.60
N ARG A 23 4.15 1.39 8.61
CA ARG A 23 3.97 -0.06 8.44
C ARG A 23 2.93 -0.67 9.37
N GLY A 24 2.98 -0.34 10.66
CA GLY A 24 2.03 -0.88 11.65
C GLY A 24 0.58 -0.46 11.41
N GLU A 25 0.33 0.63 10.69
CA GLU A 25 -1.03 1.01 10.25
C GLU A 25 -1.45 0.19 9.03
N VAL A 26 -0.56 0.05 8.04
CA VAL A 26 -0.80 -0.79 6.85
C VAL A 26 -1.13 -2.22 7.25
N GLU A 27 -0.45 -2.77 8.26
CA GLU A 27 -0.71 -4.11 8.78
C GLU A 27 -2.08 -4.22 9.50
N ARG A 28 -2.51 -3.18 10.21
CA ARG A 28 -3.78 -3.18 10.97
C ARG A 28 -5.03 -2.90 10.12
N MET A 29 -4.89 -2.14 9.04
CA MET A 29 -6.02 -1.84 8.15
C MET A 29 -6.57 -3.12 7.51
N LYS A 30 -7.88 -3.10 7.18
CA LYS A 30 -8.59 -4.19 6.48
C LYS A 30 -8.70 -3.96 4.97
N SER A 31 -8.67 -2.70 4.54
CA SER A 31 -8.80 -2.32 3.14
C SER A 31 -8.21 -0.93 2.89
N PHE A 32 -7.84 -0.64 1.66
CA PHE A 32 -7.30 0.65 1.22
C PHE A 32 -8.07 1.19 0.03
N VAL A 33 -8.08 2.50 -0.12
CA VAL A 33 -8.69 3.16 -1.28
C VAL A 33 -7.59 3.74 -2.17
N THR A 34 -7.63 3.40 -3.45
CA THR A 34 -6.69 3.91 -4.46
C THR A 34 -7.05 5.34 -4.85
N ASN A 35 -6.11 6.07 -5.44
CA ASN A 35 -6.38 7.42 -5.94
C ASN A 35 -7.48 7.45 -7.02
N ASN A 36 -7.71 6.31 -7.70
CA ASN A 36 -8.76 6.15 -8.71
C ASN A 36 -10.14 5.88 -8.10
N GLY A 37 -10.24 5.67 -6.78
CA GLY A 37 -11.49 5.36 -6.08
C GLY A 37 -11.73 3.88 -5.84
N ASP A 38 -10.88 2.99 -6.38
CA ASP A 38 -11.02 1.54 -6.18
C ASP A 38 -10.68 1.14 -4.74
N LYS A 39 -11.39 0.14 -4.22
CA LYS A 39 -11.15 -0.41 -2.89
C LYS A 39 -10.37 -1.71 -2.98
N LEU A 40 -9.15 -1.72 -2.44
CA LEU A 40 -8.34 -2.93 -2.24
C LEU A 40 -8.68 -3.55 -0.88
N VAL A 41 -9.25 -4.75 -0.87
CA VAL A 41 -9.57 -5.48 0.36
C VAL A 41 -8.41 -6.43 0.65
N LYS A 42 -7.84 -6.38 1.87
CA LYS A 42 -6.77 -7.30 2.23
C LYS A 42 -7.30 -8.71 2.38
N THR A 43 -6.56 -9.66 1.84
CA THR A 43 -6.80 -11.08 2.10
C THR A 43 -6.09 -11.52 3.39
N PRO A 44 -6.46 -12.67 3.97
CA PRO A 44 -5.71 -13.27 5.08
C PRO A 44 -4.25 -13.61 4.74
N LYS A 45 -3.88 -13.66 3.45
CA LYS A 45 -2.52 -13.91 2.97
C LYS A 45 -1.69 -12.63 2.83
N PHE A 46 -2.20 -11.50 3.32
CA PHE A 46 -1.52 -10.22 3.21
C PHE A 46 -0.09 -10.28 3.80
N LYS A 47 0.89 -9.95 2.96
CA LYS A 47 2.30 -9.96 3.34
C LYS A 47 3.05 -8.81 2.68
N ILE A 48 3.69 -7.99 3.51
CA ILE A 48 4.64 -6.97 3.06
C ILE A 48 5.99 -7.65 2.87
N LEU A 49 6.54 -7.54 1.66
CA LEU A 49 7.85 -8.08 1.29
C LEU A 49 8.97 -7.08 1.59
N SER A 50 8.75 -5.80 1.31
CA SER A 50 9.72 -4.74 1.59
C SER A 50 9.04 -3.37 1.71
N GLU A 51 9.74 -2.44 2.35
CA GLU A 51 9.35 -1.02 2.47
C GLU A 51 10.53 -0.16 2.02
N VAL A 52 10.27 0.82 1.17
CA VAL A 52 11.25 1.79 0.69
C VAL A 52 10.69 3.19 0.91
N ASP A 53 11.47 4.06 1.54
CA ASP A 53 11.10 5.46 1.71
C ASP A 53 11.81 6.31 0.65
N GLU A 54 11.04 6.89 -0.27
CA GLU A 54 11.51 7.74 -1.36
C GLU A 54 11.16 9.21 -1.08
N GLY A 55 11.67 9.74 0.03
CA GLY A 55 11.62 11.17 0.37
C GLY A 55 10.21 11.70 0.66
N THR A 56 9.37 11.87 -0.35
CA THR A 56 7.96 12.25 -0.20
C THR A 56 7.00 11.06 -0.32
N LYS A 57 7.45 9.93 -0.87
CA LYS A 57 6.62 8.73 -1.04
C LYS A 57 7.13 7.58 -0.20
N ARG A 58 6.23 6.67 0.16
CA ARG A 58 6.59 5.40 0.78
C ARG A 58 6.04 4.26 -0.06
N VAL A 59 6.92 3.37 -0.48
CA VAL A 59 6.59 2.25 -1.35
C VAL A 59 6.63 0.97 -0.53
N PHE A 60 5.50 0.27 -0.46
CA PHE A 60 5.44 -1.07 0.12
C PHE A 60 5.35 -2.08 -1.02
N LYS A 61 6.30 -3.01 -1.08
CA LYS A 61 6.19 -4.17 -1.94
C LYS A 61 5.33 -5.20 -1.22
N VAL A 62 4.24 -5.61 -1.85
CA VAL A 62 3.24 -6.50 -1.26
C VAL A 62 3.09 -7.73 -2.15
N ASP A 63 2.90 -8.90 -1.55
CA ASP A 63 2.68 -10.14 -2.30
C ASP A 63 1.41 -10.04 -3.17
N LYS A 64 1.43 -10.62 -4.37
CA LYS A 64 0.30 -10.56 -5.32
C LYS A 64 -1.00 -11.15 -4.74
N SER A 65 -0.90 -12.11 -3.81
CA SER A 65 -2.06 -12.74 -3.17
C SER A 65 -2.66 -11.91 -2.02
N SER A 66 -2.07 -10.75 -1.70
CA SER A 66 -2.44 -9.91 -0.57
C SER A 66 -3.72 -9.09 -0.76
N PHE A 67 -4.15 -8.92 -2.01
CA PHE A 67 -5.30 -8.11 -2.42
C PHE A 67 -6.11 -8.80 -3.52
#